data_AF-A0A7U9MX20-F1
#
_entry.id   AF-A0A7U9MX20-F1
#
_cell.length_a   1.000
_cell.length_b   1.000
_cell.length_c   1.000
_cell.angle_alpha   90.00
_cell.angle_beta   90.00
_cell.angle_gamma   90.00
#
_symmetry.space_group_name_H-M   'P 1'
#
loop_
_entity.id
_entity.type
_entity.pdbx_description
1 polymer ?
#
loop_
_entity_poly.entity_id
_entity_poly.type
_entity_poly.pdbx_seq_one_letter_code
_entity_poly.pdbx_strand_id
1 'polypeptide(L)'
;MAKYEKKMMQFEAFRYDGHISLPACEKDYDETKHAPYWVVMAGLKGILFFDTSNPVEIPKLYTRYPDGEVVHIPVGYYIIRWSDTELYPCEPNLFEASYIPVAEGNEEKRCLNIQGGQKAWDEKRGELEEAVKPLHEWLCKYGDPYVTVAVTQDRATVHQEYMTTPLPVPD
;
A
#
# COMPACT_ATOMS: atom_id res chain seq x y z
N MET A 1 2.69 2.31 37.19
CA MET A 1 3.32 1.74 35.98
C MET A 1 2.35 1.93 34.83
N ALA A 2 2.81 2.48 33.72
CA ALA A 2 1.94 2.67 32.56
C ALA A 2 1.76 1.34 31.81
N LYS A 3 0.52 1.02 31.45
CA LYS A 3 0.15 -0.12 30.61
C LYS A 3 -0.19 0.42 29.23
N TYR A 4 0.31 -0.24 28.19
CA TYR A 4 0.10 0.16 26.80
C TYR A 4 -0.40 -1.04 26.01
N GLU A 5 -1.31 -0.80 25.08
CA GLU A 5 -1.80 -1.80 24.12
C GLU A 5 -1.17 -1.54 22.75
N LYS A 6 -0.68 -2.61 22.11
CA LYS A 6 -0.08 -2.52 20.77
C LYS A 6 -1.19 -2.22 19.77
N LYS A 7 -1.11 -1.07 19.10
CA LYS A 7 -2.00 -0.73 17.98
C LYS A 7 -1.94 -1.87 16.96
N MET A 8 -3.09 -2.29 16.40
CA MET A 8 -3.11 -3.32 15.37
C MET A 8 -2.18 -2.88 14.22
N MET A 9 -1.09 -3.61 14.03
CA MET A 9 -0.11 -3.34 12.97
C MET A 9 -0.47 -4.18 11.75
N GLN A 10 -0.60 -3.52 10.62
CA GLN A 10 -0.61 -4.15 9.30
C GLN A 10 0.78 -3.95 8.69
N PHE A 11 1.27 -4.97 8.00
CA PHE A 11 2.57 -4.93 7.32
C PHE A 11 2.38 -5.35 5.87
N GLU A 12 3.12 -4.69 4.99
CA GLU A 12 3.30 -5.15 3.62
C GLU A 12 4.38 -6.23 3.60
N ALA A 13 4.15 -7.30 2.86
CA ALA A 13 5.13 -8.37 2.67
C ALA A 13 5.15 -8.84 1.22
N PHE A 14 6.33 -9.17 0.72
CA PHE A 14 6.55 -9.67 -0.64
C PHE A 14 7.28 -11.00 -0.59
N ARG A 15 6.76 -12.04 -1.25
CA ARG A 15 7.45 -13.33 -1.33
C ARG A 15 8.49 -13.27 -2.46
N TYR A 16 9.75 -13.42 -2.08
CA TYR A 16 10.85 -13.40 -3.04
C TYR A 16 10.98 -14.76 -3.74
N ASP A 17 10.88 -14.78 -5.07
CA ASP A 17 10.91 -16.00 -5.89
C ASP A 17 12.25 -16.23 -6.61
N GLY A 18 13.26 -15.39 -6.35
CA GLY A 18 14.55 -15.41 -7.06
C GLY A 18 14.67 -14.31 -8.10
N HIS A 19 13.58 -13.61 -8.42
CA HIS A 19 13.57 -12.50 -9.35
C HIS A 19 12.98 -11.25 -8.71
N ILE A 20 13.66 -10.14 -8.89
CA ILE A 20 13.09 -8.81 -8.63
C ILE A 20 13.02 -8.17 -10.00
N SER A 21 11.88 -8.36 -10.67
CA SER A 21 11.59 -7.58 -11.86
C SER A 21 11.50 -6.12 -11.41
N LEU A 22 12.22 -5.24 -12.11
CA LEU A 22 12.24 -3.79 -11.87
C LEU A 22 11.33 -3.13 -12.91
N PRO A 23 10.04 -2.91 -12.64
CA PRO A 23 9.08 -2.56 -13.68
C PRO A 23 8.43 -1.20 -13.41
N ALA A 24 8.93 -0.43 -12.43
CA ALA A 24 8.26 0.79 -11.96
C ALA A 24 8.14 1.87 -13.04
N CYS A 25 8.83 1.70 -14.17
CA CYS A 25 8.77 2.59 -15.33
C CYS A 25 8.07 1.96 -16.54
N GLU A 26 7.64 0.69 -16.47
CA GLU A 26 6.98 0.00 -17.57
C GLU A 26 5.46 0.22 -17.52
N LYS A 27 4.87 0.44 -18.70
CA LYS A 27 3.44 0.70 -18.87
C LYS A 27 2.54 -0.46 -18.41
N ASP A 28 3.12 -1.66 -18.25
CA ASP A 28 2.44 -2.92 -17.97
C ASP A 28 2.71 -3.41 -16.52
N TYR A 29 3.05 -2.50 -15.59
CA TYR A 29 3.24 -2.85 -14.17
C TYR A 29 2.00 -3.53 -13.58
N ASP A 30 2.23 -4.70 -12.98
CA ASP A 30 1.21 -5.58 -12.41
C ASP A 30 1.80 -6.22 -11.13
N GLU A 31 1.29 -5.83 -9.96
CA GLU A 31 1.75 -6.32 -8.65
C GLU A 31 1.62 -7.85 -8.48
N THR A 32 0.86 -8.52 -9.36
CA THR A 32 0.76 -9.99 -9.37
C THR A 32 1.93 -10.68 -10.07
N LYS A 33 2.65 -9.96 -10.94
CA LYS A 33 3.77 -10.46 -11.75
C LYS A 33 5.08 -9.78 -11.42
N HIS A 34 5.01 -8.67 -10.70
CA HIS A 34 6.12 -7.79 -10.47
C HIS A 34 6.34 -7.49 -9.00
N ALA A 35 7.60 -7.18 -8.67
CA ALA A 35 7.92 -6.72 -7.32
C ALA A 35 7.13 -5.43 -6.98
N PRO A 36 6.59 -5.32 -5.76
CA PRO A 36 5.95 -4.09 -5.28
C PRO A 36 6.88 -2.88 -5.42
N TYR A 37 6.29 -1.70 -5.65
CA TYR A 37 7.04 -0.45 -5.83
C TYR A 37 8.07 -0.21 -4.70
N TRP A 38 7.72 -0.53 -3.44
CA TRP A 38 8.64 -0.34 -2.32
C TRP A 38 9.87 -1.26 -2.37
N VAL A 39 9.77 -2.46 -2.96
CA VAL A 39 10.89 -3.38 -3.15
C VAL A 39 11.87 -2.78 -4.15
N VAL A 40 11.35 -2.23 -5.25
CA VAL A 40 12.14 -1.53 -6.28
C VAL A 40 12.88 -0.34 -5.66
N MET A 41 12.17 0.47 -4.87
CA MET A 41 12.77 1.61 -4.19
C MET A 41 13.80 1.22 -3.14
N ALA A 42 13.62 0.11 -2.43
CA ALA A 42 14.62 -0.43 -1.53
C ALA A 42 15.90 -0.84 -2.27
N GLY A 43 15.76 -1.39 -3.49
CA GLY A 43 16.85 -1.63 -4.42
C GLY A 43 17.64 -0.36 -4.75
N LEU A 44 16.93 0.68 -5.21
CA LEU A 44 17.52 1.97 -5.58
C LEU A 44 18.20 2.69 -4.40
N LYS A 45 17.64 2.55 -3.19
CA LYS A 45 18.22 3.10 -1.95
C LYS A 45 19.39 2.28 -1.41
N GLY A 46 19.71 1.13 -2.00
CA GLY A 46 20.75 0.22 -1.53
C GLY A 46 20.42 -0.48 -0.20
N ILE A 47 19.14 -0.48 0.19
CA ILE A 47 18.63 -1.25 1.33
C ILE A 47 18.50 -2.72 0.95
N LEU A 48 18.16 -2.99 -0.31
CA LEU A 48 18.09 -4.31 -0.90
C LEU A 48 19.11 -4.37 -2.04
N PHE A 49 19.92 -5.42 -2.14
CA PHE A 49 20.92 -5.52 -3.20
C PHE A 49 21.34 -6.96 -3.47
N PHE A 50 21.77 -7.21 -4.70
CA PHE A 50 22.37 -8.49 -5.08
C PHE A 50 23.89 -8.45 -4.86
N ASP A 51 24.42 -9.45 -4.19
CA ASP A 51 25.87 -9.66 -4.17
C ASP A 51 26.29 -10.35 -5.46
N THR A 52 27.06 -9.62 -6.26
CA THR A 52 27.64 -10.06 -7.54
C THR A 52 29.16 -10.13 -7.48
N SER A 53 29.75 -10.11 -6.27
CA SER A 53 31.20 -10.14 -6.08
C SER A 53 31.87 -11.39 -6.66
N ASN A 54 31.14 -12.50 -6.72
CA ASN A 54 31.59 -13.73 -7.38
C ASN A 54 30.86 -13.93 -8.73
N PRO A 55 31.54 -13.75 -9.87
CA PRO A 55 30.92 -13.88 -11.20
C PRO A 55 30.55 -15.32 -11.58
N VAL A 56 30.96 -16.33 -10.80
CA VAL A 56 30.65 -17.75 -11.02
C VAL A 56 29.38 -18.18 -10.27
N GLU A 57 29.02 -17.48 -9.20
CA GLU A 57 27.85 -17.81 -8.38
C GLU A 57 26.59 -17.11 -8.86
N ILE A 58 25.44 -17.75 -8.62
CA ILE A 58 24.13 -17.12 -8.81
C ILE A 58 24.03 -15.94 -7.84
N PRO A 59 23.69 -14.73 -8.31
CA PRO A 59 23.58 -13.55 -7.45
C PRO A 59 22.62 -13.81 -6.28
N LYS A 60 23.10 -13.52 -5.06
CA LYS A 60 22.34 -13.72 -3.82
C LYS A 60 21.75 -12.39 -3.36
N LEU A 61 20.53 -12.41 -2.85
CA LEU A 61 19.85 -11.21 -2.38
C LEU A 61 20.19 -10.92 -0.92
N TYR A 62 20.44 -9.66 -0.60
CA TYR A 62 20.72 -9.20 0.76
C TYR A 62 19.90 -7.95 1.09
N THR A 63 19.67 -7.72 2.38
CA THR A 63 19.23 -6.43 2.91
C THR A 63 20.27 -5.83 3.84
N ARG A 64 20.35 -4.50 3.88
CA ARG A 64 21.18 -3.73 4.81
C ARG A 64 20.29 -2.96 5.78
N TYR A 65 20.51 -3.18 7.07
CA TYR A 65 19.84 -2.45 8.14
C TYR A 65 20.51 -1.09 8.43
N PRO A 66 19.83 -0.16 9.12
CA PRO A 66 20.38 1.16 9.45
C PRO A 66 21.66 1.13 10.30
N ASP A 67 21.87 0.07 11.07
CA ASP A 67 23.08 -0.17 11.86
C ASP A 67 24.27 -0.72 11.04
N GLY A 68 24.04 -0.99 9.75
CA GLY A 68 25.02 -1.53 8.81
C GLY A 68 25.04 -3.06 8.73
N GLU A 69 24.22 -3.77 9.51
CA GLU A 69 24.11 -5.22 9.41
C GLU A 69 23.58 -5.62 8.03
N VAL A 70 24.19 -6.65 7.44
CA VAL A 70 23.81 -7.18 6.13
C VAL A 70 23.31 -8.61 6.30
N VAL A 71 22.07 -8.88 5.87
CA VAL A 71 21.42 -10.17 6.04
C VAL A 71 21.04 -10.75 4.68
N HIS A 72 21.38 -12.02 4.46
CA HIS A 72 21.03 -12.78 3.26
C HIS A 72 19.53 -13.12 3.25
N ILE A 73 18.90 -13.02 2.08
CA ILE A 73 17.49 -13.34 1.86
C ILE A 73 17.41 -14.55 0.91
N PRO A 74 17.12 -15.75 1.43
CA PRO A 74 16.96 -16.93 0.59
C PRO A 74 15.74 -16.83 -0.33
N VAL A 75 15.84 -17.48 -1.49
CA VAL A 75 14.69 -17.67 -2.39
C VAL A 75 13.57 -18.39 -1.64
N GLY A 76 12.35 -17.90 -1.81
CA GLY A 76 11.14 -18.40 -1.17
C GLY A 76 10.73 -17.62 0.07
N TYR A 77 11.62 -16.84 0.70
CA TYR A 77 11.31 -16.07 1.92
C TYR A 77 10.38 -14.90 1.65
N TYR A 78 9.62 -14.51 2.68
CA TYR A 78 8.89 -13.25 2.68
C TYR A 78 9.81 -12.12 3.11
N ILE A 79 9.76 -10.99 2.41
CA ILE A 79 10.38 -9.73 2.80
C ILE A 79 9.28 -8.87 3.41
N ILE A 80 9.34 -8.65 4.72
CA ILE A 80 8.39 -7.83 5.46
C ILE A 80 8.91 -6.40 5.51
N ARG A 81 8.09 -5.44 5.08
CA ARG A 81 8.41 -4.02 5.21
C ARG A 81 8.00 -3.53 6.60
N TRP A 82 8.97 -3.27 7.46
CA TRP A 82 8.72 -2.70 8.79
C TRP A 82 8.70 -1.18 8.75
N SER A 83 9.58 -0.58 7.95
CA SER A 83 9.61 0.85 7.67
C SER A 83 10.17 1.11 6.27
N ASP A 84 10.31 2.38 5.88
CA ASP A 84 10.92 2.77 4.61
C ASP A 84 12.42 2.44 4.51
N THR A 85 13.04 2.10 5.64
CA THR A 85 14.48 1.84 5.77
C THR A 85 14.81 0.46 6.34
N GLU A 86 13.81 -0.30 6.77
CA GLU A 86 14.00 -1.61 7.41
C GLU A 86 13.12 -2.68 6.76
N LEU A 87 13.78 -3.71 6.25
CA LEU A 87 13.17 -4.88 5.64
C LEU A 87 13.62 -6.13 6.38
N TYR A 88 12.66 -6.99 6.74
CA TYR A 88 12.95 -8.21 7.48
C TYR A 88 12.65 -9.45 6.64
N PRO A 89 13.65 -10.30 6.37
CA PRO A 89 13.40 -11.61 5.78
C PRO A 89 12.73 -12.52 6.81
N CYS A 90 11.71 -13.26 6.38
CA CYS A 90 10.95 -14.18 7.21
C CYS A 90 10.74 -15.50 6.47
N GLU A 91 11.00 -16.61 7.15
CA GLU A 91 10.80 -17.95 6.60
C GLU A 91 9.29 -18.17 6.32
N PRO A 92 8.91 -18.80 5.20
CA PRO A 92 7.50 -18.99 4.83
C PRO A 92 6.66 -19.67 5.90
N ASN A 93 7.19 -20.73 6.52
CA ASN A 93 6.48 -21.46 7.57
C ASN A 93 6.16 -20.57 8.77
N LEU A 94 7.11 -19.71 9.16
CA LEU A 94 6.94 -18.77 10.25
C LEU A 94 5.96 -17.65 9.87
N PHE A 95 6.06 -17.14 8.65
CA PHE A 95 5.19 -16.07 8.15
C PHE A 95 3.73 -16.54 8.10
N GLU A 96 3.46 -17.68 7.47
CA GLU A 96 2.10 -18.21 7.29
C GLU A 96 1.45 -18.62 8.62
N ALA A 97 2.26 -19.01 9.61
CA ALA A 97 1.77 -19.27 10.97
C ALA A 97 1.47 -17.99 11.77
N SER A 98 2.11 -16.87 11.43
CA SER A 98 2.08 -15.63 12.23
C SER A 98 1.17 -14.54 11.66
N TYR A 99 0.92 -14.56 10.36
CA TYR A 99 0.20 -13.51 9.64
C TYR A 99 -1.01 -14.08 8.91
N ILE A 100 -2.10 -13.32 8.91
CA ILE A 100 -3.34 -13.65 8.19
C ILE A 100 -3.55 -12.57 7.14
N PRO A 101 -3.82 -12.92 5.87
CA PRO A 101 -4.11 -11.92 4.85
C PRO A 101 -5.31 -11.08 5.26
N VAL A 102 -5.20 -9.77 5.10
CA VAL A 102 -6.33 -8.87 5.27
C VAL A 102 -7.23 -9.07 4.06
N ALA A 103 -8.24 -9.94 4.19
CA ALA A 103 -9.22 -10.14 3.14
C ALA A 103 -9.93 -8.80 2.85
N GLU A 104 -9.83 -8.31 1.61
CA GLU A 104 -10.74 -7.29 1.12
C GLU A 104 -12.16 -7.86 1.22
N GLY A 105 -13.00 -7.28 2.10
CA GLY A 105 -14.41 -7.66 2.23
C GLY A 105 -14.83 -8.39 3.51
N ASN A 106 -14.19 -8.18 4.66
CA ASN A 106 -14.78 -8.62 5.94
C ASN A 106 -14.47 -7.70 7.13
N GLU A 107 -14.72 -6.40 6.96
CA GLU A 107 -14.73 -5.43 8.07
C GLU A 107 -15.83 -5.75 9.10
N GLU A 108 -16.91 -6.44 8.69
CA GLU A 108 -18.06 -6.76 9.57
C GLU A 108 -17.77 -7.82 10.64
N LYS A 109 -16.82 -8.74 10.45
CA LYS A 109 -16.53 -9.79 11.45
C LYS A 109 -15.47 -9.42 12.48
N ARG A 110 -14.77 -8.29 12.30
CA ARG A 110 -13.76 -7.81 13.27
C ARG A 110 -14.33 -6.85 14.33
N CYS A 111 -15.54 -6.32 14.14
CA CYS A 111 -16.16 -5.33 15.03
C CYS A 111 -16.84 -5.89 16.29
N LEU A 112 -16.92 -7.21 16.48
CA LEU A 112 -17.69 -7.78 17.60
C LEU A 112 -17.05 -7.62 18.99
N ASN A 113 -15.80 -7.14 19.12
CA ASN A 113 -15.13 -7.06 20.43
C ASN A 113 -14.73 -5.66 20.92
N ILE A 114 -15.17 -4.55 20.30
CA ILE A 114 -14.90 -3.21 20.83
C ILE A 114 -16.15 -2.32 20.73
N GLN A 115 -17.15 -2.58 21.58
CA GLN A 115 -18.44 -1.88 21.61
C GLN A 115 -18.37 -0.39 22.06
N GLY A 116 -17.18 0.19 22.21
CA GLY A 116 -17.02 1.61 22.55
C GLY A 116 -16.57 2.52 21.40
N GLY A 117 -15.96 1.96 20.35
CA GLY A 117 -15.32 2.74 19.28
C GLY A 117 -16.25 3.09 18.12
N GLN A 118 -17.14 2.17 17.74
CA GLN A 118 -17.98 2.27 16.53
C GLN A 118 -18.83 3.55 16.49
N LYS A 119 -19.42 3.91 17.64
CA LYS A 119 -20.36 5.03 17.74
C LYS A 119 -19.72 6.39 17.42
N ALA A 120 -18.46 6.58 17.79
CA ALA A 120 -17.73 7.83 17.55
C ALA A 120 -17.20 7.95 16.11
N TRP A 121 -16.99 6.83 15.42
CA TRP A 121 -16.55 6.82 14.02
C TRP A 121 -17.72 7.03 13.06
N ASP A 122 -18.88 6.44 13.34
CA ASP A 122 -20.10 6.66 12.56
C ASP A 122 -20.60 8.11 12.67
N GLU A 123 -20.47 8.73 13.85
CA GLU A 123 -20.81 10.13 14.08
C GLU A 123 -19.92 11.07 13.26
N LYS A 124 -18.59 10.88 13.28
CA LYS A 124 -17.66 11.69 12.47
C LYS A 124 -17.82 11.52 10.96
N ARG A 125 -18.15 10.31 10.49
CA ARG A 125 -18.44 10.06 9.07
C ARG A 125 -19.74 10.74 8.63
N GLY A 126 -20.79 10.66 9.46
CA GLY A 126 -22.04 11.37 9.22
C GLY A 126 -21.86 12.89 9.16
N GLU A 127 -21.07 13.46 10.07
CA GLU A 127 -20.73 14.89 10.06
C GLU A 127 -19.99 15.32 8.78
N LEU A 128 -19.05 14.51 8.29
CA LEU A 128 -18.31 14.79 7.05
C LEU A 128 -19.20 14.66 5.80
N GLU A 129 -20.06 13.64 5.76
CA GLU A 129 -21.02 13.44 4.67
C GLU A 129 -22.04 14.59 4.59
N GLU A 130 -22.58 15.04 5.73
CA GLU A 130 -23.44 16.22 5.76
C GLU A 130 -22.70 17.49 5.33
N ALA A 131 -21.45 17.67 5.75
CA ALA A 131 -20.65 18.85 5.39
C ALA A 131 -20.34 18.92 3.88
N VAL A 132 -20.18 17.77 3.21
CA VAL A 132 -19.84 17.68 1.78
C VAL A 132 -21.08 17.67 0.88
N LYS A 133 -22.26 17.36 1.42
CA LYS A 133 -23.52 17.30 0.66
C LYS A 133 -23.87 18.56 -0.14
N PRO A 134 -23.73 19.79 0.40
CA PRO A 134 -24.01 21.01 -0.37
C PRO A 134 -23.04 21.20 -1.54
N LEU A 135 -21.78 20.81 -1.36
CA LEU A 135 -20.76 20.85 -2.41
C LEU A 135 -21.08 19.83 -3.51
N HIS A 136 -21.48 18.61 -3.12
CA HIS A 136 -21.90 17.57 -4.06
C HIS A 136 -23.13 18.00 -4.87
N GLU A 137 -24.17 18.52 -4.22
CA GLU A 137 -25.38 19.03 -4.89
C GLU A 137 -25.07 20.19 -5.84
N TRP A 138 -24.19 21.11 -5.43
CA TRP A 138 -23.75 22.22 -6.27
C TRP A 138 -23.00 21.72 -7.51
N LEU A 139 -22.12 20.73 -7.36
CA LEU A 139 -21.39 20.13 -8.46
C LEU A 139 -22.27 19.30 -9.39
N CYS A 140 -23.25 18.56 -8.87
CA CYS A 140 -24.22 17.87 -9.73
C CYS A 140 -25.11 18.83 -10.53
N LYS A 141 -25.35 20.05 -10.00
CA LYS A 141 -26.25 21.03 -10.63
C LYS A 141 -25.55 22.02 -11.56
N TYR A 142 -24.32 22.41 -11.24
CA TYR A 142 -23.57 23.46 -11.93
C TYR A 142 -22.14 23.05 -12.30
N GLY A 143 -21.68 21.89 -11.84
CA GLY A 143 -20.36 21.37 -12.14
C GLY A 143 -20.28 20.93 -13.60
N ASP A 144 -19.09 21.09 -14.15
CA ASP A 144 -18.72 20.54 -15.45
C ASP A 144 -18.83 18.99 -15.37
N PRO A 145 -19.39 18.31 -16.38
CA PRO A 145 -19.51 16.84 -16.40
C PRO A 145 -18.17 16.10 -16.24
N TYR A 146 -17.04 16.79 -16.36
CA TYR A 146 -15.69 16.25 -16.17
C TYR A 146 -15.09 16.58 -14.79
N VAL A 147 -15.88 17.11 -13.87
CA VAL A 147 -15.46 17.33 -12.48
C VAL A 147 -15.93 16.15 -11.62
N THR A 148 -14.96 15.34 -11.19
CA THR A 148 -15.17 14.20 -10.30
C THR A 148 -14.74 14.59 -8.89
N VAL A 149 -15.62 14.40 -7.90
CA VAL A 149 -15.23 14.56 -6.48
C VAL A 149 -15.10 13.20 -5.84
N ALA A 150 -13.87 12.89 -5.43
CA ALA A 150 -13.57 11.74 -4.61
C ALA A 150 -13.59 12.19 -3.16
N VAL A 151 -14.47 11.60 -2.35
CA VAL A 151 -14.49 11.81 -0.90
C VAL A 151 -13.84 10.60 -0.25
N THR A 152 -12.68 10.79 0.37
CA THR A 152 -12.02 9.79 1.21
C THR A 152 -12.36 10.05 2.68
N GLN A 153 -11.96 9.12 3.57
CA GLN A 153 -12.30 9.15 5.00
C GLN A 153 -11.85 10.44 5.74
N ASP A 154 -10.92 11.21 5.19
CA ASP A 154 -10.28 12.37 5.81
C ASP A 154 -10.25 13.65 4.93
N ARG A 155 -10.64 13.58 3.66
CA ARG A 155 -10.63 14.72 2.73
C ARG A 155 -11.54 14.51 1.53
N ALA A 156 -12.02 15.60 0.95
CA ALA A 156 -12.63 15.61 -0.37
C ALA A 156 -11.64 16.19 -1.39
N THR A 157 -11.36 15.46 -2.47
CA THR A 157 -10.51 15.91 -3.58
C THR A 157 -11.34 16.08 -4.84
N VAL A 158 -11.22 17.26 -5.46
CA VAL A 158 -11.90 17.62 -6.70
C VAL A 158 -10.92 17.44 -7.86
N HIS A 159 -11.24 16.55 -8.78
CA HIS A 159 -10.48 16.32 -10.00
C HIS A 159 -11.27 16.90 -11.18
N GLN A 160 -10.64 17.75 -11.98
CA GLN A 160 -11.22 18.25 -13.22
C GLN A 160 -10.41 17.69 -14.39
N GLU A 161 -11.03 16.82 -15.17
CA GLU A 161 -10.45 16.32 -16.41
C GLU A 161 -10.76 17.31 -17.53
N TYR A 162 -9.76 17.70 -18.31
CA TYR A 162 -9.96 18.56 -19.48
C TYR A 162 -9.81 17.71 -20.73
N MET A 163 -10.86 17.60 -21.56
CA MET A 163 -10.73 17.04 -22.90
C MET A 163 -10.05 18.05 -23.83
N THR A 164 -8.96 17.64 -24.49
CA THR A 164 -8.29 18.42 -25.55
C THR A 164 -8.96 18.30 -26.93
N THR A 165 -9.98 17.45 -27.05
CA THR A 165 -10.73 17.25 -28.30
C THR A 165 -12.08 17.98 -28.21
N PRO A 166 -12.36 18.95 -29.11
CA PRO A 166 -13.66 19.60 -29.13
C PRO A 166 -14.74 18.58 -29.48
N LEU A 167 -15.83 18.57 -28.70
CA LEU A 167 -17.01 17.77 -29.01
C LEU A 167 -17.60 18.22 -30.36
N PRO A 168 -18.12 17.29 -31.19
CA PRO A 168 -18.80 17.67 -32.42
C PRO A 168 -20.03 18.50 -32.06
N VAL A 169 -20.10 19.70 -32.63
CA VAL A 169 -21.26 20.59 -32.50
C VAL A 169 -22.42 19.92 -33.26
N PRO A 170 -23.56 19.64 -32.61
CA PRO A 170 -24.75 19.21 -33.33
C PRO A 170 -25.24 20.35 -34.22
N ASP A 171 -25.59 20.05 -35.47
CA ASP A 171 -26.25 20.98 -36.40
C ASP A 171 -27.57 21.54 -35.84
#